data_AF-A0A915M5R6-F1
#
_entry.id   AF-A0A915M5R6-F1
#
_cell.length_a   1.000
_cell.length_b   1.000
_cell.length_c   1.000
_cell.angle_alpha   90.00
_cell.angle_beta   90.00
_cell.angle_gamma   90.00
#
_symmetry.space_group_name_H-M   'P 1'
#
loop_
_entity.id
_entity.type
_entity.pdbx_description
1 polymer ?
#
loop_
_entity_poly.entity_id
_entity_poly.type
_entity_poly.pdbx_seq_one_letter_code
_entity_poly.pdbx_strand_id
1 'polypeptide(L)'
;MAYPLLLNNEDCCEIKWGKKFNCDLLGILEKYRLTDRRHRIIENIPVTSIYDIRFNLGTKTKIIGYDLGGITENKEMMNELEKVCNFEWRKFNFSILPETEILNEYPTMIYADAGVRFYYDGFNNYFDRIEDGTISGLQMPSDSGHSIDFATHPDFYKYIPHYWEEMSEKSLKEMHEANFMIIHKNEYTRKLLKWAILCAYTLECIDPPGSTIVCEHPYVGIAKCHRQDQSIINILTNNLEKEIFLEGNERKFYSHYDDQNPRIYPNGVDFLNPGETYEIYEKRAHSPLNYPRSISIWWIIGIATLAPIFIVVMLFLAVWLQEMGII
;
A
#
# COMPACT_ATOMS: atom_id res chain seq x y z
N MET A 1 18.22 10.91 -16.66
CA MET A 1 17.48 12.15 -16.31
C MET A 1 16.18 11.68 -15.70
N ALA A 2 15.96 11.93 -14.40
CA ALA A 2 14.72 11.54 -13.75
C ALA A 2 13.55 12.42 -14.21
N TYR A 3 12.39 11.82 -14.47
CA TYR A 3 11.15 12.51 -14.80
C TYR A 3 9.99 11.86 -14.03
N PRO A 4 9.21 12.59 -13.21
CA PRO A 4 8.22 12.01 -12.30
C PRO A 4 6.99 11.43 -13.00
N LEU A 5 6.28 10.49 -12.34
CA LEU A 5 4.91 10.08 -12.67
C LEU A 5 3.87 11.14 -12.23
N LEU A 6 3.97 12.31 -12.87
CA LEU A 6 2.81 13.19 -13.04
C LEU A 6 1.85 12.52 -14.02
N LEU A 7 0.58 12.40 -13.62
CA LEU A 7 -0.50 11.81 -14.40
C LEU A 7 -1.68 12.79 -14.54
N ASN A 8 -2.16 12.97 -15.76
CA ASN A 8 -3.43 13.61 -16.09
C ASN A 8 -4.48 12.56 -16.52
N ASN A 9 -5.66 13.02 -16.97
CA ASN A 9 -6.79 12.15 -17.33
C ASN A 9 -6.70 11.54 -18.75
N GLU A 10 -5.64 11.79 -19.53
CA GLU A 10 -5.49 11.27 -20.90
C GLU A 10 -4.62 9.98 -20.95
N ASP A 11 -4.09 9.59 -19.79
CA ASP A 11 -2.78 8.93 -19.70
C ASP A 11 -2.79 7.39 -19.83
N CYS A 12 -3.95 6.75 -20.01
CA CYS A 12 -3.95 5.33 -20.44
C CYS A 12 -3.31 5.15 -21.82
N CYS A 13 -3.38 6.19 -22.66
CA CYS A 13 -2.73 6.20 -23.95
C CYS A 13 -1.37 6.96 -23.95
N GLU A 14 -0.92 7.51 -22.82
CA GLU A 14 0.35 8.25 -22.65
C GLU A 14 1.18 7.70 -21.46
N ILE A 15 1.41 6.38 -21.43
CA ILE A 15 2.44 5.83 -20.54
C ILE A 15 3.82 6.31 -21.03
N LYS A 16 4.59 6.99 -20.15
CA LYS A 16 5.97 7.43 -20.47
C LYS A 16 6.94 6.28 -20.73
N TRP A 17 6.68 5.11 -20.15
CA TRP A 17 7.58 3.95 -20.15
C TRP A 17 6.80 2.65 -20.29
N GLY A 18 7.24 1.75 -21.18
CA GLY A 18 6.54 0.48 -21.44
C GLY A 18 5.51 0.54 -22.57
N LYS A 19 4.96 -0.63 -22.90
CA LYS A 19 3.94 -0.87 -23.93
C LYS A 19 2.60 -0.36 -23.40
N LYS A 20 1.97 0.51 -24.19
CA LYS A 20 0.64 1.03 -23.91
C LYS A 20 -0.34 -0.13 -23.69
N PHE A 21 -0.93 -0.18 -22.50
CA PHE A 21 -2.09 -1.00 -22.20
C PHE A 21 -3.23 -0.61 -23.15
N ASN A 22 -4.16 -1.52 -23.42
CA ASN A 22 -5.29 -1.18 -24.28
C ASN A 22 -6.12 -0.07 -23.63
N CYS A 23 -6.36 1.04 -24.34
CA CYS A 23 -7.15 2.15 -23.81
C CYS A 23 -8.62 1.76 -23.56
N ASP A 24 -9.13 0.64 -24.09
CA ASP A 24 -10.41 0.05 -23.65
C ASP A 24 -10.43 -0.27 -22.14
N LEU A 25 -9.25 -0.52 -21.54
CA LEU A 25 -9.10 -0.72 -20.09
C LEU A 25 -9.27 0.58 -19.28
N LEU A 26 -9.40 1.76 -19.92
CA LEU A 26 -10.01 2.92 -19.28
C LEU A 26 -11.37 2.54 -18.73
N GLY A 27 -12.18 1.82 -19.50
CA GLY A 27 -13.46 1.29 -19.03
C GLY A 27 -13.36 0.25 -17.91
N ILE A 28 -12.17 -0.08 -17.40
CA ILE A 28 -11.95 -0.91 -16.21
C ILE A 28 -11.35 -0.08 -15.07
N LEU A 29 -10.42 0.84 -15.35
CA LEU A 29 -9.90 1.79 -14.37
C LEU A 29 -10.90 2.86 -13.96
N GLU A 30 -11.62 3.46 -14.91
CA GLU A 30 -12.85 4.26 -14.70
C GLU A 30 -13.94 3.49 -13.98
N LYS A 31 -13.70 2.21 -13.71
CA LYS A 31 -14.63 1.33 -13.08
C LYS A 31 -14.06 0.74 -11.80
N TYR A 32 -13.34 1.55 -11.00
CA TYR A 32 -12.90 1.18 -9.64
C TYR A 32 -12.88 2.17 -8.47
N ARG A 33 -13.43 3.38 -8.64
CA ARG A 33 -13.10 4.59 -7.87
C ARG A 33 -11.60 4.96 -7.90
N LEU A 34 -10.84 4.23 -8.69
CA LEU A 34 -9.72 4.70 -9.49
C LEU A 34 -10.27 5.52 -10.70
N THR A 35 -11.35 6.31 -10.47
CA THR A 35 -12.62 6.51 -11.25
C THR A 35 -13.57 5.28 -11.29
N ASP A 36 -14.92 5.38 -11.31
CA ASP A 36 -15.95 4.56 -10.56
C ASP A 36 -16.74 3.29 -11.16
N ARG A 37 -16.66 2.07 -10.52
CA ARG A 37 -17.46 0.76 -10.58
C ARG A 37 -17.24 -0.46 -11.58
N ARG A 38 -16.70 -1.60 -11.07
CA ARG A 38 -16.69 -3.07 -11.45
C ARG A 38 -15.97 -3.62 -12.71
N HIS A 39 -15.51 -4.89 -12.89
CA HIS A 39 -15.46 -6.24 -12.19
C HIS A 39 -13.95 -6.72 -12.13
N ARG A 40 -13.33 -7.89 -11.82
CA ARG A 40 -13.35 -9.16 -11.01
C ARG A 40 -11.83 -9.30 -10.55
N ILE A 41 -11.25 -9.96 -9.51
CA ILE A 41 -11.19 -11.35 -8.91
C ILE A 41 -10.73 -11.26 -7.41
N ILE A 42 -10.12 -12.20 -6.64
CA ILE A 42 -9.44 -13.54 -6.81
C ILE A 42 -9.98 -14.60 -5.80
N GLU A 43 -9.26 -15.70 -5.45
CA GLU A 43 -9.73 -16.95 -4.77
C GLU A 43 -8.54 -17.65 -4.00
N ASN A 44 -8.57 -18.40 -2.86
CA ASN A 44 -9.58 -18.91 -1.87
C ASN A 44 -8.92 -19.46 -0.53
N ILE A 45 -9.64 -19.85 0.57
CA ILE A 45 -9.09 -20.00 1.99
C ILE A 45 -9.63 -21.17 2.90
N PRO A 46 -8.82 -21.79 3.82
CA PRO A 46 -9.22 -22.73 4.90
C PRO A 46 -9.37 -22.12 6.32
N VAL A 47 -10.06 -22.82 7.23
CA VAL A 47 -10.62 -22.27 8.51
C VAL A 47 -9.62 -22.04 9.65
N THR A 48 -8.56 -22.85 9.77
CA THR A 48 -7.78 -22.95 11.02
C THR A 48 -7.10 -21.64 11.45
N SER A 49 -6.74 -20.77 10.51
CA SER A 49 -6.11 -19.48 10.78
C SER A 49 -7.02 -18.49 11.52
N ILE A 50 -8.35 -18.62 11.41
CA ILE A 50 -9.31 -17.65 11.97
C ILE A 50 -9.35 -17.68 13.51
N TYR A 51 -9.11 -18.86 14.11
CA TYR A 51 -8.96 -18.98 15.57
C TYR A 51 -7.65 -18.35 16.05
N ASP A 52 -6.54 -18.57 15.34
CA ASP A 52 -5.24 -17.98 15.66
C ASP A 52 -5.28 -16.44 15.53
N ILE A 53 -5.92 -15.91 14.49
CA ILE A 53 -6.16 -14.47 14.31
C ILE A 53 -6.92 -13.90 15.51
N ARG A 54 -7.99 -14.56 15.96
CA ARG A 54 -8.79 -14.09 17.12
C ARG A 54 -8.02 -14.18 18.45
N PHE A 55 -7.19 -15.20 18.64
CA PHE A 55 -6.40 -15.36 19.86
C PHE A 55 -5.41 -14.19 20.03
N ASN A 56 -4.77 -13.76 18.93
CA ASN A 56 -3.71 -12.76 18.96
C ASN A 56 -4.22 -11.32 18.76
N LEU A 57 -5.24 -11.08 17.93
CA LEU A 57 -5.81 -9.74 17.70
C LEU A 57 -6.96 -9.36 18.67
N GLY A 58 -7.31 -10.27 19.59
CA GLY A 58 -8.31 -10.04 20.64
C GLY A 58 -9.76 -9.88 20.14
N THR A 59 -10.66 -9.58 21.07
CA THR A 59 -12.11 -9.55 20.79
C THR A 59 -12.67 -8.18 20.40
N LYS A 60 -11.91 -7.08 20.54
CA LYS A 60 -12.35 -5.74 20.11
C LYS A 60 -12.23 -5.53 18.59
N THR A 61 -11.46 -6.37 17.90
CA THR A 61 -11.18 -6.29 16.46
C THR A 61 -12.31 -6.91 15.64
N LYS A 62 -12.85 -6.17 14.66
CA LYS A 62 -13.80 -6.70 13.67
C LYS A 62 -13.02 -7.39 12.55
N ILE A 63 -13.29 -8.66 12.30
CA ILE A 63 -12.68 -9.46 11.22
C ILE A 63 -13.73 -9.59 10.11
N ILE A 64 -13.33 -9.42 8.84
CA ILE A 64 -14.23 -9.62 7.70
C ILE A 64 -13.65 -10.70 6.79
N GLY A 65 -14.35 -11.83 6.68
CA GLY A 65 -14.02 -12.91 5.75
C GLY A 65 -14.85 -12.78 4.47
N TYR A 66 -14.20 -12.97 3.32
CA TYR A 66 -14.85 -12.91 2.01
C TYR A 66 -14.90 -14.31 1.36
N ASP A 67 -16.10 -14.82 1.03
CA ASP A 67 -16.26 -16.06 0.24
C ASP A 67 -15.88 -15.76 -1.21
N LEU A 68 -14.66 -16.14 -1.57
CA LEU A 68 -14.16 -16.09 -2.93
C LEU A 68 -14.66 -17.29 -3.78
N GLY A 69 -15.37 -18.26 -3.21
CA GLY A 69 -16.03 -19.32 -3.96
C GLY A 69 -16.30 -20.57 -3.11
N GLY A 70 -17.55 -21.03 -3.10
CA GLY A 70 -17.94 -22.32 -2.52
C GLY A 70 -17.97 -22.42 -0.99
N ILE A 71 -17.40 -21.46 -0.24
CA ILE A 71 -17.38 -21.53 1.23
C ILE A 71 -18.79 -21.35 1.80
N THR A 72 -19.57 -20.38 1.29
CA THR A 72 -20.95 -20.15 1.75
C THR A 72 -21.90 -21.32 1.41
N GLU A 73 -21.48 -22.24 0.54
CA GLU A 73 -22.23 -23.46 0.22
C GLU A 73 -21.90 -24.62 1.18
N ASN A 74 -20.76 -24.55 1.89
CA ASN A 74 -20.39 -25.49 2.96
C ASN A 74 -21.02 -25.07 4.31
N LYS A 75 -22.20 -25.61 4.60
CA LYS A 75 -22.96 -25.32 5.83
C LYS A 75 -22.23 -25.70 7.13
N GLU A 76 -21.42 -26.75 7.12
CA GLU A 76 -20.65 -27.15 8.32
C GLU A 76 -19.59 -26.09 8.64
N MET A 77 -18.87 -25.65 7.61
CA MET A 77 -17.88 -24.58 7.72
C MET A 77 -18.52 -23.25 8.14
N MET A 78 -19.66 -22.87 7.53
CA MET A 78 -20.40 -21.67 7.93
C MET A 78 -20.89 -21.72 9.39
N ASN A 79 -21.38 -22.88 9.86
CA ASN A 79 -21.80 -23.05 11.25
C ASN A 79 -20.66 -22.87 12.26
N GLU A 80 -19.41 -23.19 11.91
CA GLU A 80 -18.25 -22.90 12.76
C GLU A 80 -17.84 -21.42 12.68
N LEU A 81 -17.87 -20.82 11.49
CA LEU A 81 -17.56 -19.40 11.28
C LEU A 81 -18.55 -18.47 12.01
N GLU A 82 -19.85 -18.80 12.05
CA GLU A 82 -20.88 -18.05 12.78
C GLU A 82 -20.66 -18.03 14.32
N LYS A 83 -19.83 -18.93 14.87
CA LYS A 83 -19.45 -18.92 16.29
C LYS A 83 -18.31 -17.94 16.60
N VAL A 84 -17.65 -17.38 15.57
CA VAL A 84 -16.54 -16.44 15.75
C VAL A 84 -17.11 -15.05 16.05
N CYS A 85 -16.97 -14.61 17.30
CA CYS A 85 -17.47 -13.29 17.72
C CYS A 85 -16.75 -12.16 16.96
N ASN A 86 -17.50 -11.15 16.53
CA ASN A 86 -17.02 -10.01 15.73
C ASN A 86 -16.39 -10.38 14.37
N PHE A 87 -16.75 -11.56 13.85
CA PHE A 87 -16.51 -11.97 12.47
C PHE A 87 -17.72 -11.62 11.61
N GLU A 88 -17.51 -10.93 10.49
CA GLU A 88 -18.52 -10.72 9.45
C GLU A 88 -18.14 -11.54 8.22
N TRP A 89 -19.03 -12.42 7.78
CA TRP A 89 -18.84 -13.16 6.53
C TRP A 89 -19.59 -12.48 5.38
N ARG A 90 -18.89 -12.22 4.27
CA ARG A 90 -19.46 -11.60 3.07
C ARG A 90 -19.25 -12.52 1.86
N LYS A 91 -20.28 -12.80 1.07
CA LYS A 91 -20.05 -13.45 -0.23
C LYS A 91 -19.41 -12.44 -1.17
N PHE A 92 -18.23 -12.76 -1.71
CA PHE A 92 -17.51 -11.78 -2.50
C PHE A 92 -18.24 -11.52 -3.83
N ASN A 93 -18.64 -10.26 -4.02
CA ASN A 93 -19.30 -9.86 -5.23
C ASN A 93 -18.25 -9.62 -6.32
N PHE A 94 -17.90 -10.69 -7.03
CA PHE A 94 -17.07 -10.68 -8.24
C PHE A 94 -17.52 -9.69 -9.34
N SER A 95 -18.72 -9.13 -9.24
CA SER A 95 -19.15 -7.97 -10.02
C SER A 95 -18.64 -6.64 -9.44
N ILE A 96 -17.56 -6.62 -8.65
CA ILE A 96 -16.82 -5.53 -8.00
C ILE A 96 -15.37 -6.07 -7.76
N LEU A 97 -14.36 -5.25 -7.41
CA LEU A 97 -13.05 -5.68 -6.87
C LEU A 97 -13.03 -5.45 -5.36
N PRO A 98 -12.45 -6.38 -4.57
CA PRO A 98 -12.57 -6.37 -3.13
C PRO A 98 -11.84 -5.18 -2.53
N GLU A 99 -10.62 -4.91 -2.99
CA GLU A 99 -9.77 -3.78 -2.61
C GLU A 99 -10.53 -2.46 -2.59
N THR A 100 -11.40 -2.23 -3.57
CA THR A 100 -12.07 -0.94 -3.73
C THR A 100 -13.34 -0.81 -2.89
N GLU A 101 -13.92 -1.91 -2.45
CA GLU A 101 -15.02 -1.91 -1.49
C GLU A 101 -14.45 -1.85 -0.06
N ILE A 102 -13.47 -2.71 0.24
CA ILE A 102 -12.74 -2.77 1.52
C ILE A 102 -12.04 -1.43 1.80
N LEU A 103 -11.23 -0.89 0.89
CA LEU A 103 -10.55 0.39 1.09
C LEU A 103 -11.52 1.60 1.05
N ASN A 104 -12.80 1.42 0.74
CA ASN A 104 -13.81 2.48 0.91
C ASN A 104 -14.53 2.41 2.27
N GLU A 105 -14.57 1.25 2.93
CA GLU A 105 -15.07 1.10 4.31
C GLU A 105 -13.94 1.29 5.35
N TYR A 106 -12.70 0.90 5.03
CA TYR A 106 -11.54 0.89 5.93
C TYR A 106 -10.33 1.62 5.33
N PRO A 107 -9.61 2.45 6.11
CA PRO A 107 -8.39 3.12 5.62
C PRO A 107 -7.20 2.15 5.49
N THR A 108 -7.18 1.06 6.27
CA THR A 108 -6.14 0.03 6.25
C THR A 108 -6.79 -1.34 6.20
N MET A 109 -6.23 -2.26 5.42
CA MET A 109 -6.56 -3.68 5.41
C MET A 109 -5.29 -4.52 5.50
N ILE A 110 -5.45 -5.77 5.93
CA ILE A 110 -4.42 -6.81 5.83
C ILE A 110 -4.93 -7.82 4.80
N TYR A 111 -4.15 -8.04 3.74
CA TYR A 111 -4.29 -9.21 2.87
C TYR A 111 -3.43 -10.33 3.45
N ALA A 112 -3.98 -11.53 3.56
CA ALA A 112 -3.27 -12.70 4.05
C ALA A 112 -3.81 -13.96 3.37
N ASP A 113 -2.90 -14.77 2.82
CA ASP A 113 -3.20 -16.08 2.26
C ASP A 113 -3.70 -17.04 3.33
N ALA A 114 -4.48 -18.00 2.85
CA ALA A 114 -4.88 -19.25 3.49
C ALA A 114 -3.96 -19.82 4.59
N GLY A 115 -2.64 -19.86 4.33
CA GLY A 115 -1.64 -20.51 5.17
C GLY A 115 -0.98 -19.59 6.22
N VAL A 116 -1.19 -18.27 6.15
CA VAL A 116 -0.55 -17.31 7.04
C VAL A 116 -1.04 -17.51 8.48
N ARG A 117 -0.11 -17.48 9.43
CA ARG A 117 -0.40 -17.59 10.87
C ARG A 117 0.14 -16.38 11.61
N PHE A 118 -0.70 -15.86 12.50
CA PHE A 118 -0.39 -14.74 13.36
C PHE A 118 -0.02 -15.30 14.73
N TYR A 119 1.17 -14.99 15.20
CA TYR A 119 1.67 -15.42 16.52
C TYR A 119 1.74 -14.26 17.53
N TYR A 120 1.67 -13.01 17.06
CA TYR A 120 1.88 -11.78 17.82
C TYR A 120 1.18 -10.60 17.12
N ASP A 121 0.99 -9.47 17.82
CA ASP A 121 0.18 -8.30 17.42
C ASP A 121 1.01 -7.05 17.03
N GLY A 122 2.27 -7.23 16.62
CA GLY A 122 3.26 -6.16 16.37
C GLY A 122 2.99 -5.16 15.22
N PHE A 123 1.75 -5.01 14.77
CA PHE A 123 1.38 -4.19 13.60
C PHE A 123 1.42 -2.68 13.84
N ASN A 124 1.40 -2.21 15.09
CA ASN A 124 1.40 -0.78 15.42
C ASN A 124 2.57 -0.01 14.79
N ASN A 125 3.79 -0.58 14.81
CA ASN A 125 4.99 0.02 14.19
C ASN A 125 4.87 0.15 12.65
N TYR A 126 4.05 -0.68 11.99
CA TYR A 126 3.71 -0.48 10.58
C TYR A 126 2.63 0.60 10.43
N PHE A 127 1.55 0.55 11.21
CA PHE A 127 0.44 1.50 11.11
C PHE A 127 0.85 2.95 11.40
N ASP A 128 1.58 3.19 12.50
CA ASP A 128 2.04 4.53 12.90
C ASP A 128 2.89 5.19 11.80
N ARG A 129 3.77 4.41 11.16
CA ARG A 129 4.69 4.87 10.09
C ARG A 129 4.05 5.00 8.71
N ILE A 130 2.97 4.27 8.49
CA ILE A 130 2.12 4.44 7.30
C ILE A 130 1.31 5.74 7.43
N GLU A 131 0.82 6.06 8.63
CA GLU A 131 0.03 7.28 8.91
C GLU A 131 0.90 8.55 8.93
N ASP A 132 2.11 8.51 9.50
CA ASP A 132 3.04 9.66 9.43
C ASP A 132 3.70 9.83 8.04
N GLY A 133 3.64 8.78 7.20
CA GLY A 133 4.17 8.74 5.85
C GLY A 133 5.68 8.53 5.78
N THR A 134 6.28 7.93 6.82
CA THR A 134 7.69 7.51 6.81
C THR A 134 7.92 6.15 6.15
N ILE A 135 6.89 5.33 5.91
CA ILE A 135 6.99 4.15 5.02
C ILE A 135 5.88 4.14 3.96
N SER A 136 6.06 3.33 2.91
CA SER A 136 5.12 3.14 1.81
C SER A 136 3.78 2.58 2.28
N GLY A 137 2.68 2.96 1.60
CA GLY A 137 1.32 2.52 1.96
C GLY A 137 1.04 1.03 1.71
N LEU A 138 1.98 0.31 1.12
CA LEU A 138 1.97 -1.14 0.99
C LEU A 138 3.22 -1.69 1.65
N GLN A 139 3.08 -2.71 2.49
CA GLN A 139 4.22 -3.39 3.13
C GLN A 139 4.10 -4.91 2.94
N MET A 140 5.17 -5.52 2.45
CA MET A 140 5.37 -6.98 2.35
C MET A 140 6.52 -7.37 3.30
N PRO A 141 6.25 -7.86 4.53
CA PRO A 141 7.30 -8.14 5.50
C PRO A 141 8.22 -9.32 5.14
N SER A 142 7.69 -10.35 4.48
CA SER A 142 8.45 -11.57 4.16
C SER A 142 9.32 -11.43 2.91
N ASP A 143 10.54 -11.95 2.97
CA ASP A 143 11.38 -12.24 1.80
C ASP A 143 11.07 -13.64 1.24
N SER A 144 11.13 -13.82 -0.09
CA SER A 144 10.81 -15.11 -0.73
C SER A 144 12.01 -16.03 -1.01
N GLY A 145 13.23 -15.60 -0.65
CA GLY A 145 14.46 -16.36 -0.88
C GLY A 145 14.95 -16.38 -2.33
N HIS A 146 14.35 -15.57 -3.21
CA HIS A 146 14.75 -15.41 -4.60
C HIS A 146 14.57 -13.97 -5.10
N SER A 147 15.14 -13.65 -6.26
CA SER A 147 15.13 -12.30 -6.81
C SER A 147 13.98 -12.00 -7.77
N ILE A 148 13.72 -10.72 -7.99
CA ILE A 148 12.72 -10.19 -8.93
C ILE A 148 13.11 -10.54 -10.37
N ASP A 149 14.40 -10.38 -10.73
CA ASP A 149 14.92 -10.71 -12.05
C ASP A 149 14.94 -12.23 -12.34
N PHE A 150 14.95 -13.06 -11.30
CA PHE A 150 14.79 -14.51 -11.41
C PHE A 150 13.33 -14.91 -11.64
N ALA A 151 12.39 -14.47 -10.79
CA ALA A 151 11.00 -14.96 -10.80
C ALA A 151 10.00 -14.14 -11.66
N THR A 152 10.50 -13.31 -12.58
CA THR A 152 9.69 -12.49 -13.50
C THR A 152 10.08 -12.75 -14.95
N HIS A 153 9.14 -13.22 -15.77
CA HIS A 153 9.40 -13.49 -17.18
C HIS A 153 9.77 -12.21 -17.96
N PRO A 154 10.82 -12.20 -18.80
CA PRO A 154 11.35 -10.96 -19.41
C PRO A 154 10.36 -10.10 -20.21
N ASP A 155 9.33 -10.71 -20.80
CA ASP A 155 8.29 -9.98 -21.54
C ASP A 155 7.39 -9.12 -20.63
N PHE A 156 7.34 -9.39 -19.32
CA PHE A 156 6.66 -8.56 -18.32
C PHE A 156 7.17 -7.10 -18.34
N TYR A 157 8.50 -6.92 -18.40
CA TYR A 157 9.14 -5.61 -18.40
C TYR A 157 8.81 -4.77 -19.65
N LYS A 158 8.22 -5.39 -20.68
CA LYS A 158 7.69 -4.65 -21.83
C LYS A 158 6.48 -3.82 -21.42
N TYR A 159 5.73 -4.19 -20.38
CA TYR A 159 4.55 -3.46 -19.88
C TYR A 159 4.86 -2.63 -18.65
N ILE A 160 5.46 -3.24 -17.62
CA ILE A 160 5.89 -2.56 -16.38
C ILE A 160 7.42 -2.66 -16.29
N PRO A 161 8.16 -1.68 -16.86
CA PRO A 161 9.61 -1.65 -16.74
C PRO A 161 10.03 -1.40 -15.28
N HIS A 162 11.23 -1.85 -14.91
CA HIS A 162 11.82 -1.66 -13.58
C HIS A 162 13.13 -0.87 -13.70
N TYR A 163 13.39 0.04 -12.76
CA TYR A 163 14.50 1.01 -12.85
C TYR A 163 15.89 0.43 -12.48
N TRP A 164 16.21 -0.78 -12.95
CA TRP A 164 17.44 -1.54 -12.63
C TRP A 164 18.74 -0.72 -12.64
N GLU A 165 18.94 0.14 -13.65
CA GLU A 165 20.17 0.89 -13.86
C GLU A 165 20.34 2.07 -12.89
N GLU A 166 19.27 2.51 -12.22
CA GLU A 166 19.31 3.58 -11.21
C GLU A 166 19.20 3.03 -9.77
N MET A 167 19.43 1.73 -9.58
CA MET A 167 19.22 0.99 -8.34
C MET A 167 20.49 0.21 -7.94
N SER A 168 20.79 0.11 -6.64
CA SER A 168 22.00 -0.60 -6.16
C SER A 168 21.83 -2.12 -6.26
N GLU A 169 22.91 -2.81 -6.68
CA GLU A 169 22.85 -4.19 -7.20
C GLU A 169 22.24 -5.25 -6.27
N LYS A 170 22.28 -5.05 -4.95
CA LYS A 170 22.03 -6.13 -3.98
C LYS A 170 20.62 -6.13 -3.40
N SER A 171 20.14 -5.00 -2.88
CA SER A 171 18.83 -4.92 -2.22
C SER A 171 17.70 -4.91 -3.23
N LEU A 172 17.79 -4.06 -4.26
CA LEU A 172 16.73 -3.79 -5.24
C LEU A 172 16.49 -4.93 -6.26
N LYS A 173 16.96 -6.13 -5.93
CA LYS A 173 16.67 -7.40 -6.57
C LYS A 173 15.89 -8.37 -5.69
N GLU A 174 15.82 -8.21 -4.37
CA GLU A 174 15.06 -9.10 -3.48
C GLU A 174 13.56 -9.10 -3.86
N MET A 175 12.95 -10.27 -4.05
CA MET A 175 11.50 -10.38 -4.21
C MET A 175 10.86 -10.77 -2.88
N HIS A 176 9.90 -9.98 -2.42
CA HIS A 176 9.12 -10.21 -1.21
C HIS A 176 7.93 -11.12 -1.52
N GLU A 177 7.40 -11.84 -0.52
CA GLU A 177 6.19 -12.64 -0.69
C GLU A 177 4.93 -11.75 -0.80
N ALA A 178 4.02 -12.08 -1.73
CA ALA A 178 2.70 -11.44 -1.85
C ALA A 178 1.60 -12.12 -1.02
N ASN A 179 1.95 -13.24 -0.34
CA ASN A 179 1.05 -13.99 0.53
C ASN A 179 0.58 -13.21 1.78
N PHE A 180 1.28 -12.13 2.15
CA PHE A 180 0.98 -11.32 3.31
C PHE A 180 1.32 -9.84 3.05
N MET A 181 0.31 -8.99 3.05
CA MET A 181 0.45 -7.56 2.75
C MET A 181 -0.37 -6.68 3.69
N ILE A 182 0.25 -5.62 4.19
CA ILE A 182 -0.45 -4.52 4.87
C ILE A 182 -0.72 -3.43 3.84
N ILE A 183 -1.98 -3.09 3.59
CA ILE A 183 -2.39 -2.16 2.54
C ILE A 183 -3.18 -0.99 3.15
N HIS A 184 -2.70 0.23 2.96
CA HIS A 184 -3.33 1.45 3.45
C HIS A 184 -3.68 2.42 2.32
N LYS A 185 -4.86 3.02 2.39
CA LYS A 185 -5.45 3.88 1.36
C LYS A 185 -4.78 5.26 1.31
N ASN A 186 -3.78 5.40 0.44
CA ASN A 186 -3.15 6.68 0.14
C ASN A 186 -2.89 6.81 -1.38
N GLU A 187 -2.23 7.89 -1.81
CA GLU A 187 -1.93 8.08 -3.24
C GLU A 187 -1.00 6.99 -3.79
N TYR A 188 -0.05 6.52 -2.98
CA TYR A 188 0.91 5.48 -3.35
C TYR A 188 0.20 4.16 -3.67
N THR A 189 -0.67 3.64 -2.78
CA THR A 189 -1.42 2.41 -3.06
C THR A 189 -2.43 2.60 -4.19
N ARG A 190 -3.04 3.78 -4.33
CA ARG A 190 -3.89 4.11 -5.48
C ARG A 190 -3.12 4.04 -6.81
N LYS A 191 -1.88 4.54 -6.87
CA LYS A 191 -1.00 4.43 -8.05
C LYS A 191 -0.62 2.97 -8.31
N LEU A 192 -0.23 2.23 -7.27
CA LEU A 192 0.16 0.82 -7.36
C LEU A 192 -0.98 -0.08 -7.87
N LEU A 193 -2.16 -0.02 -7.23
CA LEU A 193 -3.31 -0.83 -7.63
C LEU A 193 -3.81 -0.48 -9.04
N LYS A 194 -3.75 0.80 -9.46
CA LYS A 194 -4.06 1.19 -10.85
C LYS A 194 -3.21 0.41 -11.86
N TRP A 195 -1.90 0.32 -11.65
CA TRP A 195 -1.00 -0.40 -12.55
C TRP A 195 -1.14 -1.93 -12.42
N ALA A 196 -1.32 -2.44 -11.20
CA ALA A 196 -1.53 -3.88 -10.98
C ALA A 196 -2.80 -4.38 -11.69
N ILE A 197 -3.91 -3.64 -11.59
CA ILE A 197 -5.17 -3.96 -12.26
C ILE A 197 -5.03 -3.90 -13.79
N LEU A 198 -4.33 -2.90 -14.35
CA LEU A 198 -4.07 -2.84 -15.80
C LEU A 198 -3.29 -4.07 -16.30
N CYS A 199 -2.29 -4.53 -15.55
CA CYS A 199 -1.52 -5.71 -15.90
C CYS A 199 -2.35 -6.99 -15.76
N ALA A 200 -3.08 -7.16 -14.64
CA ALA A 200 -3.98 -8.29 -14.40
C ALA A 200 -5.07 -8.45 -15.49
N TYR A 201 -5.48 -7.35 -16.12
CA TYR A 201 -6.43 -7.33 -17.23
C TYR A 201 -5.80 -7.50 -18.62
N THR A 202 -4.48 -7.55 -18.73
CA THR A 202 -3.74 -7.65 -20.00
C THR A 202 -2.98 -8.97 -20.01
N LEU A 203 -3.50 -9.96 -20.76
CA LEU A 203 -3.00 -11.33 -20.70
C LEU A 203 -1.48 -11.44 -20.86
N GLU A 204 -0.88 -10.75 -21.83
CA GLU A 204 0.57 -10.85 -22.05
C GLU A 204 1.41 -10.01 -21.07
N CYS A 205 0.76 -9.28 -20.15
CA CYS A 205 1.39 -8.65 -18.99
C CYS A 205 1.33 -9.58 -17.78
N ILE A 206 0.15 -10.05 -17.39
CA ILE A 206 -0.03 -10.93 -16.23
C ILE A 206 0.53 -12.33 -16.45
N ASP A 207 0.43 -12.89 -17.65
CA ASP A 207 0.96 -14.21 -18.01
C ASP A 207 1.62 -14.16 -19.41
N PRO A 208 2.83 -13.57 -19.51
CA PRO A 208 3.50 -13.39 -20.79
C PRO A 208 3.76 -14.73 -21.51
N PRO A 209 3.59 -14.81 -22.85
CA PRO A 209 3.70 -16.06 -23.59
C PRO A 209 5.02 -16.80 -23.38
N GLY A 210 4.94 -18.02 -22.83
CA GLY A 210 6.10 -18.86 -22.50
C GLY A 210 6.49 -18.87 -21.02
N SER A 211 5.74 -18.15 -20.16
CA SER A 211 5.91 -18.20 -18.70
C SER A 211 5.66 -19.59 -18.12
N THR A 212 6.40 -19.94 -17.06
CA THR A 212 6.15 -21.14 -16.26
C THR A 212 5.79 -20.79 -14.81
N ILE A 213 4.84 -21.52 -14.20
CA ILE A 213 4.53 -21.36 -12.77
C ILE A 213 5.68 -21.90 -11.90
N VAL A 214 6.34 -22.96 -12.36
CA VAL A 214 7.51 -23.54 -11.69
C VAL A 214 8.76 -22.77 -12.06
N CYS A 215 9.48 -22.29 -11.04
CA CYS A 215 10.86 -21.86 -11.14
C CYS A 215 11.81 -23.02 -10.85
N GLU A 216 12.77 -23.29 -11.72
CA GLU A 216 13.76 -24.37 -11.53
C GLU A 216 14.88 -23.92 -10.57
N HIS A 217 15.24 -24.77 -9.61
CA HIS A 217 16.44 -24.56 -8.77
C HIS A 217 17.70 -24.94 -9.58
N PRO A 218 18.83 -24.23 -9.45
CA PRO A 218 19.12 -23.13 -8.52
C PRO A 218 18.54 -21.77 -8.95
N TYR A 219 18.14 -20.97 -7.96
CA TYR A 219 17.62 -19.61 -8.14
C TYR A 219 18.72 -18.60 -8.51
N VAL A 220 19.21 -18.68 -9.75
CA VAL A 220 20.29 -17.81 -10.26
C VAL A 220 20.04 -17.37 -11.71
N GLY A 221 20.35 -16.11 -12.00
CA GLY A 221 20.14 -15.51 -13.32
C GLY A 221 18.68 -15.15 -13.60
N ILE A 222 18.36 -14.93 -14.87
CA ILE A 222 17.01 -14.59 -15.34
C ILE A 222 16.31 -15.88 -15.77
N ALA A 223 15.23 -16.27 -15.09
CA ALA A 223 14.46 -17.46 -15.47
C ALA A 223 13.31 -17.12 -16.43
N LYS A 224 12.59 -18.16 -16.85
CA LYS A 224 11.34 -18.05 -17.62
C LYS A 224 10.11 -18.30 -16.75
N CYS A 225 10.28 -18.50 -15.45
CA CYS A 225 9.13 -18.57 -14.57
C CYS A 225 8.54 -17.18 -14.30
N HIS A 226 7.28 -17.16 -13.90
CA HIS A 226 6.61 -15.93 -13.49
C HIS A 226 5.75 -16.21 -12.27
N ARG A 227 6.01 -15.48 -11.19
CA ARG A 227 5.11 -15.35 -10.04
C ARG A 227 4.24 -14.13 -10.28
N GLN A 228 3.13 -14.32 -10.98
CA GLN A 228 2.37 -13.25 -11.65
C GLN A 228 2.00 -12.08 -10.72
N ASP A 229 1.42 -12.41 -9.57
CA ASP A 229 1.08 -11.50 -8.47
C ASP A 229 2.33 -10.85 -7.85
N GLN A 230 3.29 -11.68 -7.48
CA GLN A 230 4.48 -11.31 -6.72
C GLN A 230 5.38 -10.35 -7.53
N SER A 231 5.60 -10.63 -8.81
CA SER A 231 6.31 -9.76 -9.76
C SER A 231 5.68 -8.38 -9.86
N ILE A 232 4.36 -8.30 -10.08
CA ILE A 232 3.64 -7.03 -10.22
C ILE A 232 3.83 -6.16 -8.99
N ILE A 233 3.55 -6.72 -7.81
CA ILE A 233 3.55 -5.95 -6.58
C ILE A 233 4.96 -5.47 -6.22
N ASN A 234 5.97 -6.34 -6.31
CA ASN A 234 7.36 -5.95 -6.05
C ASN A 234 7.84 -4.87 -7.03
N ILE A 235 7.66 -5.06 -8.33
CA ILE A 235 8.17 -4.11 -9.34
C ILE A 235 7.52 -2.74 -9.20
N LEU A 236 6.20 -2.68 -8.97
CA LEU A 236 5.51 -1.41 -8.74
C LEU A 236 5.89 -0.75 -7.42
N THR A 237 6.17 -1.53 -6.38
CA THR A 237 6.67 -1.02 -5.08
C THR A 237 8.03 -0.36 -5.28
N ASN A 238 9.00 -1.07 -5.87
CA ASN A 238 10.35 -0.55 -6.12
C ASN A 238 10.33 0.73 -6.97
N ASN A 239 9.50 0.77 -8.02
CA ASN A 239 9.36 1.95 -8.88
C ASN A 239 8.77 3.16 -8.14
N LEU A 240 7.67 2.99 -7.39
CA LEU A 240 7.00 4.10 -6.72
C LEU A 240 7.81 4.62 -5.51
N GLU A 241 8.55 3.76 -4.81
CA GLU A 241 9.48 4.21 -3.75
C GLU A 241 10.69 4.95 -4.33
N LYS A 242 11.23 4.49 -5.46
CA LYS A 242 12.27 5.21 -6.22
C LYS A 242 11.79 6.59 -6.66
N GLU A 243 10.52 6.72 -7.06
CA GLU A 243 9.93 8.02 -7.42
C GLU A 243 9.77 8.95 -6.21
N ILE A 244 9.31 8.46 -5.05
CA ILE A 244 9.28 9.24 -3.80
C ILE A 244 10.67 9.79 -3.44
N PHE A 245 11.71 8.97 -3.62
CA PHE A 245 13.11 9.38 -3.39
C PHE A 245 13.59 10.42 -4.43
N LEU A 246 13.24 10.25 -5.71
CA LEU A 246 13.60 11.16 -6.79
C LEU A 246 12.85 12.51 -6.75
N GLU A 247 11.64 12.55 -6.21
CA GLU A 247 10.84 13.77 -6.02
C GLU A 247 11.38 14.67 -4.89
N GLY A 248 12.43 14.24 -4.15
CA GLY A 248 13.14 15.09 -3.19
C GLY A 248 12.32 15.47 -1.96
N ASN A 249 11.31 14.67 -1.62
CA ASN A 249 10.40 14.94 -0.51
C ASN A 249 11.17 14.89 0.84
N GLU A 250 11.29 16.03 1.53
CA GLU A 250 12.13 16.21 2.73
C GLU A 250 11.70 15.36 3.95
N ARG A 251 10.61 14.58 3.85
CA ARG A 251 10.26 13.58 4.86
C ARG A 251 11.28 12.45 4.86
N LYS A 252 11.58 11.95 6.06
CA LYS A 252 12.47 10.80 6.26
C LYS A 252 11.77 9.49 5.88
N PHE A 253 11.62 9.26 4.57
CA PHE A 253 11.01 8.08 3.99
C PHE A 253 11.98 6.90 4.01
N TYR A 254 11.59 5.81 4.68
CA TYR A 254 12.31 4.56 4.74
C TYR A 254 11.72 3.59 3.70
N SER A 255 12.46 3.37 2.62
CA SER A 255 12.14 2.30 1.67
C SER A 255 12.06 0.93 2.35
N HIS A 256 11.46 -0.08 1.71
CA HIS A 256 11.51 -1.45 2.24
C HIS A 256 12.92 -2.11 2.21
N TYR A 257 13.93 -1.33 1.80
CA TYR A 257 15.36 -1.63 1.87
C TYR A 257 16.16 -0.75 2.86
N ASP A 258 15.52 0.16 3.60
CA ASP A 258 16.18 0.97 4.63
C ASP A 258 16.18 0.23 5.98
N ASP A 259 17.34 0.16 6.65
CA ASP A 259 17.52 -0.54 7.93
C ASP A 259 16.50 -0.12 9.02
N GLN A 260 15.95 1.10 8.94
CA GLN A 260 14.98 1.61 9.89
C GLN A 260 13.54 1.23 9.56
N ASN A 261 13.25 0.67 8.39
CA ASN A 261 11.93 0.13 8.05
C ASN A 261 11.62 -1.08 8.97
N PRO A 262 10.39 -1.23 9.50
CA PRO A 262 10.03 -2.35 10.37
C PRO A 262 10.31 -3.76 9.81
N ARG A 263 10.47 -3.92 8.48
CA ARG A 263 10.89 -5.18 7.82
C ARG A 263 12.30 -5.63 8.24
N ILE A 264 13.28 -4.72 8.29
CA ILE A 264 14.71 -5.09 8.34
C ILE A 264 15.20 -5.44 9.76
N TYR A 265 14.34 -5.29 10.77
CA TYR A 265 14.63 -5.70 12.13
C TYR A 265 13.90 -7.01 12.55
N PRO A 266 14.38 -8.21 12.16
CA PRO A 266 13.94 -9.45 12.82
C PRO A 266 14.32 -9.46 14.32
N ASN A 267 15.35 -8.68 14.69
CA ASN A 267 15.78 -8.44 16.07
C ASN A 267 15.13 -7.19 16.71
N GLY A 268 14.18 -6.53 16.04
CA GLY A 268 13.41 -5.39 16.55
C GLY A 268 12.04 -5.80 17.08
N VAL A 269 11.64 -7.04 16.83
CA VAL A 269 10.56 -7.71 17.55
C VAL A 269 11.18 -8.63 18.60
N ASP A 270 11.81 -8.02 19.61
CA ASP A 270 12.07 -8.71 20.87
C ASP A 270 10.70 -9.09 21.47
N PHE A 271 10.29 -10.36 21.28
CA PHE A 271 8.92 -10.84 21.54
C PHE A 271 8.48 -10.82 23.02
N LEU A 272 9.31 -10.27 23.93
CA LEU A 272 8.95 -10.00 25.32
C LEU A 272 9.62 -8.71 25.82
N ASN A 273 8.80 -7.72 26.15
CA ASN A 273 9.12 -6.76 27.20
C ASN A 273 8.04 -6.88 28.29
N PRO A 274 8.26 -7.70 29.34
CA PRO A 274 7.20 -8.12 30.27
C PRO A 274 6.86 -7.01 31.28
N GLY A 275 6.18 -5.97 30.82
CA GLY A 275 5.81 -4.81 31.63
C GLY A 275 4.76 -3.86 31.04
N GLU A 276 4.53 -3.84 29.72
CA GLU A 276 3.50 -2.96 29.13
C GLU A 276 2.10 -3.59 29.21
N THR A 277 1.27 -3.10 30.14
CA THR A 277 -0.12 -3.58 30.28
C THR A 277 -1.07 -2.91 29.29
N TYR A 278 -2.13 -3.64 28.93
CA TYR A 278 -3.22 -3.21 28.05
C TYR A 278 -3.88 -1.87 28.45
N GLU A 279 -3.77 -1.48 29.72
CA GLU A 279 -4.27 -0.20 30.26
C GLU A 279 -3.64 1.04 29.59
N ILE A 280 -2.43 0.93 29.04
CA ILE A 280 -1.78 2.02 28.27
C ILE A 280 -2.53 2.23 26.95
N TYR A 281 -2.95 1.15 26.30
CA TYR A 281 -3.70 1.17 25.04
C TYR A 281 -5.15 1.63 25.25
N GLU A 282 -5.80 1.20 26.33
CA GLU A 282 -7.19 1.59 26.61
C GLU A 282 -7.35 3.10 26.82
N LYS A 283 -6.35 3.77 27.43
CA LYS A 283 -6.30 5.23 27.54
C LYS A 283 -6.12 5.98 26.21
N ARG A 284 -5.60 5.34 25.17
CA ARG A 284 -5.48 5.93 23.82
C ARG A 284 -6.72 5.64 22.98
N ALA A 285 -7.18 4.39 22.95
CA ALA A 285 -8.35 3.95 22.16
C ALA A 285 -9.70 4.48 22.69
N HIS A 286 -9.79 4.88 23.97
CA HIS A 286 -10.96 5.53 24.55
C HIS A 286 -10.74 7.01 24.92
N SER A 287 -9.65 7.63 24.44
CA SER A 287 -9.73 9.07 24.17
C SER A 287 -10.80 9.28 23.10
N PRO A 288 -11.72 10.25 23.23
CA PRO A 288 -12.46 10.71 22.06
C PRO A 288 -11.47 11.20 20.99
N LEU A 289 -11.91 11.29 19.74
CA LEU A 289 -11.19 11.97 18.66
C LEU A 289 -11.16 13.49 18.90
N ASN A 290 -10.49 13.86 19.98
CA ASN A 290 -9.92 15.18 20.18
C ASN A 290 -9.00 15.43 18.99
N TYR A 291 -9.45 16.30 18.10
CA TYR A 291 -8.62 16.93 17.09
C TYR A 291 -8.24 18.35 17.55
N PRO A 292 -7.41 18.53 18.60
CA PRO A 292 -6.97 19.84 19.04
C PRO A 292 -5.85 20.33 18.12
N ARG A 293 -6.22 20.67 16.88
CA ARG A 293 -5.73 21.94 16.34
C ARG A 293 -6.49 23.07 17.04
N SER A 294 -6.34 23.13 18.36
CA SER A 294 -6.53 24.37 19.11
C SER A 294 -5.42 25.30 18.62
N ILE A 295 -5.70 26.02 17.53
CA ILE A 295 -4.90 27.17 17.12
C ILE A 295 -4.82 28.03 18.36
N SER A 296 -3.63 28.13 18.94
CA SER A 296 -3.45 28.78 20.24
C SER A 296 -4.11 30.16 20.18
N ILE A 297 -4.80 30.58 21.24
CA ILE A 297 -5.43 31.91 21.24
C ILE A 297 -4.37 33.00 20.99
N TRP A 298 -3.11 32.74 21.36
CA TRP A 298 -1.93 33.54 21.03
C TRP A 298 -1.54 33.54 19.53
N TRP A 299 -1.79 32.45 18.79
CA TRP A 299 -1.65 32.42 17.33
C TRP A 299 -2.77 33.21 16.65
N ILE A 300 -4.01 33.12 17.14
CA ILE A 300 -5.15 33.91 16.62
C ILE A 300 -4.94 35.40 16.90
N ILE A 301 -4.60 35.76 18.14
CA ILE A 301 -4.24 37.12 18.54
C ILE A 301 -3.00 37.60 17.77
N GLY A 302 -1.98 36.76 17.61
CA GLY A 302 -0.78 37.05 16.84
C GLY A 302 -1.09 37.41 15.39
N ILE A 303 -1.87 36.59 14.68
CA ILE A 303 -2.28 36.90 13.30
C ILE A 303 -3.16 38.16 13.27
N ALA A 304 -4.14 38.28 14.18
CA ALA A 304 -5.06 39.41 14.22
C ALA A 304 -4.40 40.75 14.59
N THR A 305 -3.25 40.75 15.26
CA THR A 305 -2.48 41.96 15.61
C THR A 305 -1.36 42.25 14.62
N LEU A 306 -0.61 41.23 14.20
CA LEU A 306 0.54 41.40 13.29
C LEU A 306 0.11 41.62 11.84
N ALA A 307 -0.96 41.00 11.35
CA ALA A 307 -1.37 41.18 9.95
C ALA A 307 -1.81 42.64 9.64
N PRO A 308 -2.63 43.33 10.47
CA PRO A 308 -2.91 44.75 10.25
C PRO A 308 -1.67 45.64 10.33
N ILE A 309 -0.76 45.38 11.28
CA ILE A 309 0.49 46.14 11.42
C ILE A 309 1.37 45.93 10.18
N PHE A 310 1.52 44.69 9.71
CA PHE A 310 2.29 44.37 8.50
C PHE A 310 1.68 45.04 7.26
N ILE A 311 0.36 45.01 7.09
CA ILE A 311 -0.33 45.70 6.00
C ILE A 311 -0.07 47.21 6.05
N VAL A 312 -0.19 47.85 7.22
CA VAL A 312 0.09 49.28 7.39
C VAL A 312 1.56 49.60 7.08
N VAL A 313 2.51 48.80 7.56
CA VAL A 313 3.94 48.98 7.28
C VAL A 313 4.24 48.81 5.79
N MET A 314 3.65 47.81 5.12
CA MET A 314 3.81 47.64 3.67
C MET A 314 3.19 48.78 2.85
N LEU A 315 2.05 49.34 3.29
CA LEU A 315 1.45 50.52 2.66
C LEU A 315 2.32 51.78 2.83
N PHE A 316 2.85 52.02 4.03
CA PHE A 316 3.81 53.11 4.26
C PHE A 316 5.10 52.92 3.46
N LEU A 317 5.61 51.69 3.36
CA LEU A 317 6.79 51.38 2.55
C LEU A 317 6.53 51.64 1.06
N ALA A 318 5.36 51.24 0.54
CA ALA A 318 4.98 51.49 -0.84
C ALA A 318 4.86 52.99 -1.15
N VAL A 319 4.18 53.77 -0.30
CA VAL A 319 4.09 55.24 -0.46
C VAL A 319 5.47 55.88 -0.40
N TRP A 320 6.34 55.45 0.52
CA TRP A 320 7.70 55.99 0.63
C TRP A 320 8.57 55.63 -0.60
N LEU A 321 8.49 54.40 -1.10
CA LEU A 321 9.18 53.99 -2.34
C LEU A 321 8.68 54.78 -3.56
N GLN A 322 7.39 55.12 -3.60
CA GLN A 322 6.79 55.95 -4.65
C GLN A 322 7.27 57.42 -4.56
N GLU A 323 7.33 58.02 -3.36
CA GLU A 323 7.91 59.37 -3.18
C GLU A 323 9.41 59.42 -3.52
N MET A 324 10.14 58.33 -3.28
CA MET A 324 11.54 58.15 -3.69
C MET A 324 11.72 57.86 -5.19
N GLY A 325 10.64 57.67 -5.96
CA GLY A 325 10.69 57.36 -7.39
C GLY A 325 11.28 55.99 -7.72
N ILE A 326 11.17 55.02 -6.81
CA ILE A 326 11.70 53.66 -6.95
C ILE A 326 10.66 52.71 -7.58
N ILE A 327 9.36 53.03 -7.42
CA ILE A 327 8.20 52.31 -8.01
C ILE A 327 7.16 53.29 -8.55
#